data_AF-A0A2W5S883-F1
#
_entry.id   AF-A0A2W5S883-F1
#
_cell.length_a   1.000
_cell.length_b   1.000
_cell.length_c   1.000
_cell.angle_alpha   90.00
_cell.angle_beta   90.00
_cell.angle_gamma   90.00
#
_symmetry.space_group_name_H-M   'P 1'
#
loop_
_entity.id
_entity.type
_entity.pdbx_description
1 polymer ?
#
loop_
_entity_poly.entity_id
_entity_poly.type
_entity_poly.pdbx_seq_one_letter_code
_entity_poly.pdbx_strand_id
1 'polypeptide(L)'
;MSALTYAYEEPKESNVRHLWSVVGPLGGIHIWAASSPAGFDREEKYYGGVEVHSRKPMYGATEPSHQECWLLGGPCWHDGTSLYFSENIEPFLRRATLPFGDSIHEFVNAELLSWYSRKLQGEDR
;
A
#
# COMPACT_ATOMS: atom_id res chain seq x y z
N MET A 1 22.01 5.23 -6.18
CA MET A 1 20.64 5.08 -5.67
C MET A 1 20.09 3.79 -6.23
N SER A 2 19.63 2.88 -5.39
CA SER A 2 18.91 1.70 -5.87
C SER A 2 17.60 2.12 -6.52
N ALA A 3 17.28 1.59 -7.69
CA ALA A 3 16.02 1.87 -8.36
C ALA A 3 14.83 1.34 -7.53
N LEU A 4 13.79 2.16 -7.39
CA LEU A 4 12.49 1.73 -6.89
C LEU A 4 11.71 1.12 -8.07
N THR A 5 11.01 0.01 -7.82
CA THR A 5 10.16 -0.66 -8.82
C THR A 5 8.71 -0.46 -8.44
N TYR A 6 7.91 0.13 -9.33
CA TYR A 6 6.48 0.35 -9.14
C TYR A 6 5.68 -0.68 -9.92
N ALA A 7 4.57 -1.14 -9.36
CA ALA A 7 3.63 -2.03 -10.03
C ALA A 7 2.18 -1.69 -9.66
N TYR A 8 1.28 -1.96 -10.60
CA TYR A 8 -0.17 -1.91 -10.40
C TYR A 8 -0.80 -3.20 -10.90
N GLU A 9 -1.71 -3.74 -10.11
CA GLU A 9 -2.55 -4.87 -10.45
C GLU A 9 -4.02 -4.48 -10.32
N GLU A 10 -4.76 -4.67 -11.41
CA GLU A 10 -6.21 -4.51 -11.41
C GLU A 10 -6.91 -5.70 -10.74
N PRO A 11 -8.14 -5.51 -10.22
CA PRO A 11 -8.95 -6.58 -9.66
C PRO A 11 -9.16 -7.73 -10.65
N LYS A 12 -9.04 -8.95 -10.16
CA LYS A 12 -9.27 -10.22 -10.87
C LYS A 12 -10.17 -11.11 -10.03
N GLU A 13 -10.68 -12.20 -10.61
CA GLU A 13 -11.51 -13.17 -9.87
C GLU A 13 -10.82 -13.70 -8.59
N SER A 14 -9.50 -13.90 -8.64
CA SER A 14 -8.69 -14.37 -7.50
C SER A 14 -8.34 -13.27 -6.49
N ASN A 15 -8.47 -11.99 -6.86
CA ASN A 15 -8.17 -10.86 -5.99
C ASN A 15 -9.00 -9.64 -6.41
N VAL A 16 -10.05 -9.37 -5.66
CA VAL A 16 -10.99 -8.26 -5.94
C VAL A 16 -10.43 -6.87 -5.62
N ARG A 17 -9.14 -6.77 -5.26
CA ARG A 17 -8.49 -5.53 -4.86
C ARG A 17 -7.70 -4.93 -6.02
N HIS A 18 -7.82 -3.62 -6.18
CA HIS A 18 -6.77 -2.85 -6.83
C HIS A 18 -5.55 -2.87 -5.92
N LEU A 19 -4.36 -3.10 -6.49
CA LEU A 19 -3.13 -3.13 -5.73
C LEU A 19 -2.07 -2.29 -6.42
N TRP A 20 -1.54 -1.29 -5.72
CA TRP A 20 -0.36 -0.56 -6.13
C TRP A 20 0.79 -0.90 -5.18
N SER A 21 2.00 -1.02 -5.70
CA SER A 21 3.17 -1.26 -4.85
C SER A 21 4.41 -0.52 -5.34
N VAL A 22 5.30 -0.25 -4.40
CA VAL A 22 6.68 0.16 -4.65
C VAL A 22 7.61 -0.75 -3.87
N VAL A 23 8.65 -1.27 -4.52
CA VAL A 23 9.66 -2.11 -3.89
C VAL A 23 11.04 -1.51 -4.12
N GLY A 24 11.84 -1.44 -3.06
CA GLY A 24 13.24 -1.05 -3.09
C GLY A 24 14.07 -1.96 -2.16
N PRO A 25 15.35 -1.67 -1.90
CA PRO A 25 16.18 -2.57 -1.10
C PRO A 25 15.78 -2.66 0.38
N LEU A 26 15.17 -1.62 0.93
CA LEU A 26 14.84 -1.56 2.37
C LEU A 26 13.53 -2.30 2.67
N GLY A 27 12.69 -2.47 1.67
CA GLY A 27 11.37 -3.07 1.82
C GLY A 27 10.46 -2.76 0.64
N GLY A 28 9.17 -2.76 0.89
CA GLY A 28 8.16 -2.34 -0.05
C GLY A 28 6.95 -1.74 0.66
N ILE A 29 6.22 -0.91 -0.06
CA ILE A 29 4.91 -0.41 0.37
C ILE A 29 3.89 -0.95 -0.62
N HIS A 30 2.71 -1.34 -0.15
CA HIS A 30 1.56 -1.50 -1.03
C HIS A 30 0.35 -0.72 -0.52
N ILE A 31 -0.44 -0.23 -1.46
CA ILE A 31 -1.73 0.38 -1.24
C ILE A 31 -2.75 -0.51 -1.93
N TRP A 32 -3.80 -0.91 -1.21
CA TRP A 32 -4.86 -1.72 -1.78
C TRP A 32 -6.23 -1.07 -1.58
N ALA A 33 -7.13 -1.27 -2.55
CA ALA A 33 -8.50 -0.76 -2.52
C ALA A 33 -9.48 -1.80 -3.06
N ALA A 34 -10.60 -2.01 -2.38
CA ALA A 34 -11.71 -2.84 -2.86
C ALA A 34 -13.03 -2.07 -2.71
N SER A 35 -14.02 -2.38 -3.53
CA SER A 35 -15.34 -1.74 -3.45
C SER A 35 -15.98 -1.97 -2.09
N SER A 36 -16.50 -0.92 -1.48
CA SER A 36 -17.22 -1.03 -0.22
C SER A 36 -18.41 -1.99 -0.36
N PRO A 37 -18.64 -2.88 0.61
CA PRO A 37 -19.81 -3.76 0.58
C PRO A 37 -21.10 -2.95 0.68
N ALA A 38 -22.19 -3.48 0.11
CA ALA A 38 -23.49 -2.85 0.23
C ALA A 38 -23.88 -2.70 1.72
N GLY A 39 -24.32 -1.50 2.12
CA GLY A 39 -24.67 -1.20 3.51
C GLY A 39 -23.51 -0.89 4.44
N PHE A 40 -22.29 -0.70 3.91
CA PHE A 40 -21.20 -0.11 4.68
C PHE A 40 -21.57 1.35 5.02
N ASP A 41 -21.70 1.65 6.31
CA ASP A 41 -22.27 2.91 6.85
C ASP A 41 -21.30 4.11 6.75
N ARG A 42 -20.48 4.13 5.70
CA ARG A 42 -19.56 5.21 5.36
C ARG A 42 -19.83 5.61 3.92
N GLU A 43 -19.77 6.92 3.62
CA GLU A 43 -19.85 7.45 2.25
C GLU A 43 -18.63 7.09 1.36
N GLU A 44 -17.88 6.06 1.76
CA GLU A 44 -16.69 5.56 1.10
C GLU A 44 -17.11 4.59 -0.02
N LYS A 45 -16.67 4.86 -1.25
CA LYS A 45 -16.87 3.95 -2.39
C LYS A 45 -15.89 2.77 -2.33
N TYR A 46 -14.74 2.97 -1.71
CA TYR A 46 -13.71 1.96 -1.55
C TYR A 46 -13.26 1.87 -0.10
N TYR A 47 -12.99 0.66 0.38
CA TYR A 47 -12.21 0.43 1.59
C TYR A 47 -10.83 -0.08 1.19
N GLY A 48 -9.84 0.13 2.06
CA GLY A 48 -8.46 -0.16 1.70
C GLY A 48 -7.48 0.06 2.84
N GLY A 49 -6.20 0.02 2.49
CA GLY A 49 -5.12 0.19 3.43
C GLY A 49 -3.80 0.54 2.76
N VAL A 50 -2.92 1.16 3.54
CA VAL A 50 -1.50 1.32 3.23
C VAL A 50 -0.72 0.36 4.12
N GLU A 51 0.11 -0.48 3.52
CA GLU A 51 0.86 -1.53 4.20
C GLU A 51 2.36 -1.39 3.91
N VAL A 52 3.16 -1.38 4.96
CA VAL A 52 4.62 -1.34 4.95
C VAL A 52 5.16 -2.74 5.13
N HIS A 53 6.15 -3.11 4.32
CA HIS A 53 6.87 -4.37 4.39
C HIS A 53 8.35 -4.05 4.54
N SER A 54 8.89 -4.13 5.75
CA SER A 54 10.31 -3.88 6.00
C SER A 54 11.11 -5.18 5.96
N ARG A 55 12.32 -5.15 5.37
CA ARG A 55 13.28 -6.28 5.46
C ARG A 55 14.03 -6.34 6.79
N LYS A 56 13.83 -5.35 7.66
CA LYS A 56 14.43 -5.26 8.99
C LYS A 56 13.33 -5.17 10.05
N PRO A 57 13.59 -5.62 11.29
CA PRO A 57 12.76 -5.33 12.45
C PRO A 57 12.27 -3.89 12.51
N MET A 58 10.98 -3.71 12.82
CA MET A 58 10.37 -2.42 13.12
C MET A 58 9.88 -2.42 14.57
N TYR A 59 9.93 -1.26 15.23
CA TYR A 59 9.35 -1.04 16.57
C TYR A 59 9.81 -2.04 17.65
N GLY A 60 11.04 -2.54 17.55
CA GLY A 60 11.59 -3.51 18.51
C GLY A 60 11.06 -4.94 18.36
N ALA A 61 10.31 -5.25 17.29
CA ALA A 61 9.84 -6.60 17.02
C ALA A 61 11.01 -7.56 16.76
N THR A 62 11.03 -8.72 17.43
CA THR A 62 12.12 -9.69 17.29
C THR A 62 11.89 -10.68 16.15
N GLU A 63 10.64 -10.98 15.83
CA GLU A 63 10.24 -11.95 14.80
C GLU A 63 9.53 -11.26 13.64
N PRO A 64 9.75 -11.70 12.39
CA PRO A 64 9.06 -11.15 11.23
C PRO A 64 7.57 -11.52 11.25
N SER A 65 6.74 -10.61 10.76
CA SER A 65 5.30 -10.84 10.58
C SER A 65 5.02 -11.95 9.56
N HIS A 66 5.85 -12.04 8.53
CA HIS A 66 5.83 -13.15 7.57
C HIS A 66 7.25 -13.64 7.29
N GLN A 67 7.43 -14.97 7.22
CA GLN A 67 8.70 -15.58 6.81
C GLN A 67 8.86 -15.57 5.27
N GLU A 68 7.73 -15.65 4.55
CA GLU A 68 7.68 -15.60 3.09
C GLU A 68 6.68 -14.52 2.66
N CYS A 69 7.18 -13.29 2.55
CA CYS A 69 6.39 -12.14 2.09
C CYS A 69 6.08 -12.25 0.59
N TRP A 70 4.82 -12.18 0.21
CA TRP A 70 4.42 -12.18 -1.20
C TRP A 70 5.03 -11.02 -2.01
N LEU A 71 5.26 -9.87 -1.37
CA LEU A 71 5.79 -8.67 -2.01
C LEU A 71 7.33 -8.67 -2.09
N LEU A 72 8.01 -9.20 -1.06
CA LEU A 72 9.46 -9.12 -0.93
C LEU A 72 10.20 -10.44 -1.22
N GLY A 73 9.49 -11.57 -1.27
CA GLY A 73 10.05 -12.90 -1.48
C GLY A 73 10.88 -13.44 -0.31
N GLY A 74 10.67 -12.94 0.91
CA GLY A 74 11.43 -13.33 2.10
C GLY A 74 10.86 -12.73 3.39
N PRO A 75 11.58 -12.81 4.53
CA PRO A 75 11.07 -12.33 5.80
C PRO A 75 10.76 -10.83 5.80
N CYS A 76 9.64 -10.44 6.42
CA CYS A 76 9.27 -9.04 6.54
C CYS A 76 8.56 -8.69 7.85
N TRP A 77 8.71 -7.45 8.27
CA TRP A 77 8.01 -6.83 9.38
C TRP A 77 6.97 -5.84 8.85
N HIS A 78 5.75 -5.94 9.36
CA HIS A 78 4.61 -5.17 8.89
C HIS A 78 4.33 -3.95 9.77
N ASP A 79 3.86 -2.90 9.12
CA ASP A 79 3.11 -1.79 9.71
C ASP A 79 2.02 -1.41 8.71
N GLY A 80 0.95 -0.77 9.14
CA GLY A 80 -0.11 -0.41 8.22
C GLY A 80 -1.20 0.45 8.82
N THR A 81 -2.02 0.99 7.94
CA THR A 81 -3.14 1.83 8.35
C THR A 81 -4.25 1.83 7.29
N SER A 82 -5.46 1.52 7.76
CA SER A 82 -6.69 1.73 7.00
C SER A 82 -7.23 3.16 7.16
N LEU A 83 -6.93 3.82 8.28
CA LEU A 83 -7.40 5.17 8.56
C LEU A 83 -6.78 6.18 7.59
N TYR A 84 -5.47 6.10 7.34
CA TYR A 84 -4.82 6.99 6.37
C TYR A 84 -5.40 6.81 4.97
N PHE A 85 -5.69 5.57 4.57
CA PHE A 85 -6.33 5.29 3.29
C PHE A 85 -7.71 5.97 3.21
N SER A 86 -8.56 5.75 4.22
CA SER A 86 -9.91 6.33 4.31
C SER A 86 -9.88 7.87 4.26
N GLU A 87 -8.94 8.51 4.94
CA GLU A 87 -8.90 9.97 5.03
C GLU A 87 -8.20 10.65 3.85
N ASN A 88 -7.21 10.00 3.22
CA ASN A 88 -6.30 10.66 2.28
C ASN A 88 -6.33 10.08 0.85
N ILE A 89 -6.65 8.80 0.68
CA ILE A 89 -6.58 8.11 -0.63
C ILE A 89 -7.97 7.86 -1.19
N GLU A 90 -8.86 7.29 -0.37
CA GLU A 90 -10.25 7.02 -0.73
C GLU A 90 -10.96 8.23 -1.35
N PRO A 91 -10.80 9.47 -0.83
CA PRO A 91 -11.53 10.61 -1.37
C PRO A 91 -11.17 10.96 -2.82
N PHE A 92 -9.97 10.58 -3.26
CA PHE A 92 -9.52 10.72 -4.64
C PHE A 92 -10.05 9.57 -5.51
N LEU A 93 -9.96 8.33 -5.01
CA LEU A 93 -10.44 7.16 -5.75
C LEU A 93 -11.95 7.19 -5.99
N ARG A 94 -12.75 7.62 -5.00
CA ARG A 94 -14.23 7.61 -5.13
C ARG A 94 -14.75 8.52 -6.23
N ARG A 95 -13.99 9.56 -6.58
CA ARG A 95 -14.34 10.54 -7.62
C ARG A 95 -13.88 10.11 -9.01
N ALA A 96 -13.04 9.09 -9.10
CA ALA A 96 -12.53 8.60 -10.37
C ALA A 96 -13.46 7.57 -11.01
N THR A 97 -13.41 7.52 -12.34
CA THR A 97 -14.02 6.48 -13.16
C THR A 97 -13.09 5.29 -13.26
N LEU A 98 -13.66 4.09 -13.39
CA LEU A 98 -12.92 2.89 -13.75
C LEU A 98 -12.87 2.74 -15.29
N PRO A 99 -11.78 2.19 -15.86
CA PRO A 99 -10.50 1.94 -15.19
C PRO A 99 -9.86 3.26 -14.73
N PHE A 100 -9.09 3.19 -13.64
CA PHE A 100 -8.41 4.39 -13.12
C PHE A 100 -7.47 4.96 -14.19
N GLY A 101 -7.52 6.28 -14.38
CA GLY A 101 -6.64 6.98 -15.30
C GLY A 101 -5.27 7.29 -14.68
N ASP A 102 -4.34 7.76 -15.51
CA ASP A 102 -2.96 8.03 -15.13
C ASP A 102 -2.83 8.95 -13.91
N SER A 103 -3.68 9.97 -13.79
CA SER A 103 -3.66 10.90 -12.65
C SER A 103 -3.88 10.21 -11.30
N ILE A 104 -4.67 9.14 -11.26
CA ILE A 104 -4.87 8.34 -10.05
C ILE A 104 -3.63 7.51 -9.77
N HIS A 105 -3.04 6.90 -10.80
CA HIS A 105 -1.80 6.12 -10.65
C HIS A 105 -0.63 6.98 -10.20
N GLU A 106 -0.47 8.19 -10.75
CA GLU A 106 0.54 9.16 -10.34
C GLU A 106 0.34 9.60 -8.88
N PHE A 107 -0.90 9.91 -8.49
CA PHE A 107 -1.23 10.24 -7.11
C PHE A 107 -0.86 9.10 -6.15
N VAL A 108 -1.29 7.86 -6.44
CA VAL A 108 -0.99 6.70 -5.58
C VAL A 108 0.52 6.39 -5.56
N ASN A 109 1.22 6.56 -6.69
CA ASN A 109 2.68 6.40 -6.74
C ASN A 109 3.41 7.45 -5.89
N ALA A 110 2.91 8.68 -5.83
CA ALA A 110 3.44 9.70 -4.93
C ALA A 110 3.21 9.34 -3.45
N GLU A 111 2.04 8.80 -3.11
CA GLU A 111 1.76 8.28 -1.76
C GLU A 111 2.69 7.11 -1.40
N LEU A 112 2.87 6.14 -2.30
CA LEU A 112 3.80 5.02 -2.12
C LEU A 112 5.23 5.51 -1.86
N LEU A 113 5.72 6.48 -2.63
CA LEU A 113 7.05 7.06 -2.44
C LEU A 113 7.18 7.77 -1.09
N SER A 114 6.18 8.59 -0.74
CA SER A 114 6.12 9.30 0.55
C SER A 114 6.19 8.33 1.72
N TRP A 115 5.42 7.24 1.66
CA TRP A 115 5.44 6.18 2.68
C TRP A 115 6.78 5.44 2.71
N TYR A 116 7.34 5.07 1.55
CA TYR A 116 8.63 4.40 1.47
C TYR A 116 9.73 5.26 2.12
N SER A 117 9.78 6.55 1.77
CA SER A 117 10.77 7.46 2.35
C SER A 117 10.59 7.65 3.85
N ARG A 118 9.36 7.85 4.34
CA ARG A 118 9.12 8.08 5.77
C ARG A 118 9.34 6.84 6.64
N LYS A 119 8.94 5.66 6.15
CA LYS A 119 8.91 4.43 6.97
C LYS A 119 10.12 3.53 6.80
N LEU A 120 10.81 3.62 5.66
CA LEU A 120 11.92 2.72 5.35
C LEU A 120 13.25 3.46 5.16
N GLN A 121 13.26 4.73 4.72
CA GLN A 121 14.49 5.52 4.56
C GLN A 121 14.76 6.48 5.72
N GLY A 122 13.74 6.86 6.49
CA GLY A 122 13.89 7.68 7.68
C GLY A 122 14.72 6.92 8.71
N GLU A 123 15.90 7.45 9.04
CA GLU A 123 16.72 6.99 10.16
C GLU A 123 15.89 6.99 11.44
N ASP A 124 16.05 5.95 12.25
CA ASP A 124 15.65 5.94 13.65
C ASP A 124 15.99 7.30 14.28
N ARG A 125 14.98 8.00 14.80
CA ARG A 125 15.21 9.05 15.80
C ARG A 125 15.48 8.40 17.14
#